data_AF-A0A7W5ZVQ0-F1
#
_entry.id   AF-A0A7W5ZVQ0-F1
#
_cell.length_a   1.000
_cell.length_b   1.000
_cell.length_c   1.000
_cell.angle_alpha   90.00
_cell.angle_beta   90.00
_cell.angle_gamma   90.00
#
_symmetry.space_group_name_H-M   'P 1'
#
loop_
_entity.id
_entity.type
_entity.pdbx_description
1 polymer ?
#
loop_
_entity_poly.entity_id
_entity_poly.type
_entity_poly.pdbx_seq_one_letter_code
_entity_poly.pdbx_strand_id
1 'polypeptide(L)'
;MKKFGTPMRQDTTQRWAEVSKCKNLQDLQTKLNQQIKIQRETFPVVRLKNKTRLQEFPQLLTSRRVFSPQEFNPQRVYDFLAKKIFTRKVSSAGQITHFGQKMVIGSHYKEQYVQLQLDKDKVEWMITANHKYVKNAPAVNLSHERILSMTVFSKNEKCT
;
A
#
# COMPACT_ATOMS: atom_id res chain seq x y z
N MET A 1 21.58 6.72 -5.92
CA MET A 1 20.25 7.23 -6.35
C MET A 1 19.15 6.53 -5.55
N LYS A 2 18.57 7.20 -4.55
CA LYS A 2 17.48 6.65 -3.71
C LYS A 2 16.18 6.60 -4.52
N LYS A 3 15.56 5.43 -4.65
CA LYS A 3 14.25 5.25 -5.29
C LYS A 3 13.17 5.73 -4.32
N PHE A 4 12.62 6.91 -4.55
CA PHE A 4 11.48 7.43 -3.79
C PHE A 4 10.24 6.56 -4.04
N GLY A 5 9.48 6.31 -2.98
CA GLY A 5 8.27 5.49 -2.97
C GLY A 5 7.26 5.95 -4.01
N THR A 6 6.67 4.98 -4.69
CA THR A 6 5.70 5.21 -5.76
C THR A 6 4.31 5.48 -5.16
N PRO A 7 3.73 6.67 -5.31
CA PRO A 7 2.33 6.89 -4.94
C PRO A 7 1.41 6.09 -5.87
N MET A 8 0.30 5.57 -5.32
CA MET A 8 -0.60 4.62 -5.98
C MET A 8 -0.94 5.04 -7.42
N ARG A 9 -0.51 4.20 -8.37
CA ARG A 9 -0.61 4.39 -9.81
C ARG A 9 -1.97 3.91 -10.31
N GLN A 10 -2.83 4.82 -10.76
CA GLN A 10 -3.82 4.49 -11.77
C GLN A 10 -3.15 4.68 -13.13
N ASP A 11 -2.95 3.58 -13.87
CA ASP A 11 -2.18 3.50 -15.14
C ASP A 11 -2.58 4.59 -16.16
N THR A 12 -3.83 5.02 -16.15
CA THR A 12 -4.40 6.03 -17.05
C THR A 12 -3.80 7.43 -16.85
N THR A 13 -3.70 7.92 -15.62
CA THR A 13 -3.17 9.27 -15.36
C THR A 13 -1.67 9.34 -15.61
N GLN A 14 -0.95 8.23 -15.40
CA GLN A 14 0.47 8.12 -15.71
C GLN A 14 0.75 8.32 -17.21
N ARG A 15 -0.08 7.72 -18.08
CA ARG A 15 0.06 7.87 -19.53
C ARG A 15 -0.23 9.29 -19.98
N TRP A 16 -1.31 9.90 -19.46
CA TRP A 16 -1.65 11.28 -19.78
C TRP A 16 -0.60 12.29 -19.31
N ALA A 17 0.02 12.06 -18.15
CA ALA A 17 1.08 12.95 -17.64
C ALA A 17 2.47 12.64 -18.22
N GLU A 18 2.59 11.63 -19.09
CA GLU A 18 3.86 11.19 -19.69
C GLU A 18 5.00 11.07 -18.67
N VAL A 19 4.75 10.37 -17.56
CA VAL A 19 5.64 10.34 -16.38
C VAL A 19 7.09 9.95 -16.73
N SER A 20 7.29 9.04 -17.70
CA SER A 20 8.62 8.61 -18.15
C SER A 20 9.45 9.71 -18.80
N LYS A 21 8.81 10.78 -19.29
CA LYS A 21 9.47 11.95 -19.91
C LYS A 21 9.66 13.11 -18.92
N CYS A 22 9.28 12.96 -17.66
CA CYS A 22 9.41 14.03 -16.68
C CYS A 22 10.86 14.18 -16.23
N LYS A 23 11.35 15.42 -16.19
CA LYS A 23 12.76 15.71 -15.84
C LYS A 23 13.04 15.52 -14.35
N ASN A 24 12.08 15.89 -13.52
CA ASN A 24 12.18 15.87 -12.06
C ASN A 24 10.79 15.76 -11.42
N LEU A 25 10.76 15.70 -10.09
CA LEU A 25 9.51 15.55 -9.32
C LEU A 25 8.56 16.74 -9.48
N GLN A 26 9.09 17.95 -9.61
CA GLN A 26 8.29 19.15 -9.78
C GLN A 26 7.58 19.18 -11.14
N ASP A 27 8.28 18.79 -12.21
CA ASP A 27 7.73 18.63 -13.56
C ASP A 27 6.62 17.56 -13.57
N LEU A 28 6.88 16.41 -12.93
CA LEU A 28 5.87 15.37 -12.74
C LEU A 28 4.61 15.91 -12.05
N GLN A 29 4.77 16.59 -10.92
CA GLN A 29 3.64 17.14 -10.18
C GLN A 29 2.85 18.16 -11.02
N THR A 30 3.57 18.98 -11.80
CA THR A 30 2.97 19.98 -12.68
C THR A 30 2.12 19.31 -13.76
N LYS A 31 2.68 18.31 -14.46
CA LYS A 31 1.94 17.56 -15.49
C LYS A 31 0.74 16.81 -14.92
N LEU A 32 0.88 16.19 -13.75
CA LEU A 32 -0.24 15.54 -13.07
C LEU A 32 -1.37 16.53 -12.75
N ASN A 33 -1.03 17.70 -12.21
CA ASN A 33 -2.01 18.75 -11.90
C ASN A 33 -2.71 19.25 -13.17
N GLN A 34 -1.98 19.44 -14.26
CA GLN A 34 -2.54 19.82 -15.56
C GLN A 34 -3.53 18.78 -16.09
N GLN A 35 -3.17 17.49 -16.03
CA GLN A 35 -4.07 16.42 -16.50
C GLN A 35 -5.33 16.32 -15.65
N ILE A 36 -5.22 16.49 -14.33
CA ILE A 36 -6.38 16.57 -13.43
C ILE A 36 -7.30 17.73 -13.83
N LYS A 37 -6.73 18.91 -14.11
CA LYS A 37 -7.46 20.08 -14.56
C LYS A 37 -8.23 19.82 -15.85
N ILE A 38 -7.53 19.33 -16.89
CA ILE A 38 -8.12 19.02 -18.20
C ILE A 38 -9.30 18.04 -18.06
N GLN A 39 -9.13 16.96 -17.30
CA GLN A 39 -10.16 15.93 -17.11
C GLN A 39 -11.40 16.43 -16.35
N ARG A 40 -11.22 17.43 -15.48
CA ARG A 40 -12.31 18.03 -14.70
C ARG A 40 -13.02 19.14 -15.45
N GLU A 41 -12.27 19.96 -16.19
CA GLU A 41 -12.72 21.26 -16.67
C GLU A 41 -12.95 21.32 -18.19
N THR A 42 -12.29 20.47 -18.99
CA THR A 42 -12.29 20.62 -20.45
C THR A 42 -13.23 19.63 -21.13
N PHE A 43 -13.26 18.37 -20.69
CA PHE A 43 -14.03 17.33 -21.37
C PHE A 43 -15.49 17.27 -20.88
N PRO A 44 -16.48 17.58 -21.73
CA PRO A 44 -17.89 17.36 -21.41
C PRO A 44 -18.20 15.86 -21.35
N VAL A 45 -19.12 15.47 -20.46
CA VAL A 45 -19.50 14.08 -20.27
C VAL A 45 -20.96 13.89 -20.69
N VAL A 46 -21.20 12.98 -21.65
CA VAL A 46 -22.54 12.70 -22.19
C VAL A 46 -23.53 12.33 -21.07
N ARG A 47 -23.11 11.47 -20.13
CA ARG A 47 -23.92 11.08 -18.95
C ARG A 47 -24.26 12.25 -18.01
N LEU A 48 -23.51 13.35 -18.09
CA LEU A 48 -23.76 14.58 -17.32
C LEU A 48 -24.42 15.66 -18.18
N LYS A 49 -25.21 15.26 -19.20
CA LYS A 49 -25.91 16.17 -20.11
C LYS A 49 -24.95 17.15 -20.82
N ASN A 50 -23.80 16.64 -21.26
CA ASN A 50 -22.72 17.39 -21.90
C ASN A 50 -22.09 18.51 -21.02
N LYS A 51 -22.29 18.46 -19.70
CA LYS A 51 -21.53 19.29 -18.77
C LYS A 51 -20.16 18.68 -18.48
N THR A 52 -19.22 19.52 -18.08
CA THR A 52 -17.94 19.08 -17.53
C THR A 52 -18.13 18.57 -16.10
N ARG A 53 -17.17 17.79 -15.60
CA ARG A 53 -17.23 17.27 -14.22
C ARG A 53 -17.22 18.42 -13.19
N LEU A 54 -16.52 19.50 -13.48
CA LEU A 54 -16.49 20.67 -12.59
C LEU A 54 -17.83 21.40 -12.57
N GLN A 55 -18.49 21.55 -13.73
CA GLN A 55 -19.81 22.20 -13.80
C GLN A 55 -20.87 21.43 -13.02
N GLU A 56 -20.85 20.09 -13.09
CA GLU A 56 -21.82 19.26 -12.36
C GLU A 56 -21.44 19.08 -10.87
N PHE A 57 -20.13 19.06 -10.56
CA PHE A 57 -19.62 18.86 -9.20
C PHE A 57 -18.60 19.96 -8.80
N PRO A 58 -19.05 21.21 -8.54
CA PRO A 58 -18.15 22.32 -8.18
C PRO A 58 -17.28 22.05 -6.95
N GLN A 59 -17.77 21.21 -6.03
CA GLN A 59 -17.08 20.79 -4.83
C GLN A 59 -15.78 20.00 -5.09
N LEU A 60 -15.50 19.58 -6.33
CA LEU A 60 -14.24 18.93 -6.68
C LEU A 60 -13.01 19.85 -6.50
N LEU A 61 -13.21 21.17 -6.44
CA LEU A 61 -12.16 22.14 -6.13
C LEU A 61 -11.82 22.21 -4.64
N THR A 62 -12.76 21.82 -3.78
CA THR A 62 -12.55 21.79 -2.33
C THR A 62 -12.12 20.40 -1.90
N SER A 63 -10.91 20.26 -1.36
CA SER A 63 -10.48 18.99 -0.78
C SER A 63 -11.27 18.73 0.50
N ARG A 64 -12.26 17.84 0.44
CA ARG A 64 -13.08 17.45 1.60
C ARG A 64 -12.40 16.43 2.51
N ARG A 65 -11.21 15.92 2.12
CA ARG A 65 -10.46 14.92 2.87
C ARG A 65 -9.00 15.34 2.94
N VAL A 66 -8.73 16.34 3.77
CA VAL A 66 -7.36 16.69 4.14
C VAL A 66 -6.84 15.56 5.01
N PHE A 67 -5.73 14.95 4.61
CA PHE A 67 -5.08 13.95 5.44
C PHE A 67 -4.46 14.65 6.64
N SER A 68 -4.85 14.22 7.85
CA SER A 68 -4.27 14.64 9.11
C SER A 68 -3.55 13.45 9.74
N PRO A 69 -2.21 13.45 9.84
CA PRO A 69 -1.48 12.38 10.53
C PRO A 69 -1.96 12.16 11.97
N GLN A 70 -2.45 13.22 12.63
CA GLN A 70 -2.96 13.18 14.00
C GLN A 70 -4.28 12.40 14.11
N GLU A 71 -5.07 12.35 13.04
CA GLU A 71 -6.32 11.58 12.97
C GLU A 71 -6.11 10.11 12.56
N PHE A 72 -4.86 9.76 12.20
CA PHE A 72 -4.55 8.40 11.79
C PHE A 72 -4.50 7.46 13.00
N ASN A 73 -5.41 6.47 13.02
CA ASN A 73 -5.44 5.44 14.06
C ASN A 73 -4.92 4.11 13.50
N PRO A 74 -3.70 3.66 13.86
CA PRO A 74 -3.14 2.39 13.38
C PRO A 74 -3.93 1.16 13.83
N GLN A 75 -4.67 1.25 14.95
CA GLN A 75 -5.50 0.14 15.43
C GLN A 75 -6.55 -0.28 14.41
N ARG A 76 -7.12 0.68 13.64
CA ARG A 76 -8.07 0.36 12.57
C ARG A 76 -7.45 -0.52 11.48
N VAL A 77 -6.16 -0.36 11.22
CA VAL A 77 -5.40 -1.21 10.28
C VAL A 77 -5.22 -2.60 10.88
N TYR A 78 -4.85 -2.69 12.15
CA TYR A 78 -4.66 -3.97 12.83
C TYR A 78 -5.96 -4.76 12.93
N ASP A 79 -7.07 -4.11 13.31
CA ASP A 79 -8.40 -4.70 13.35
C ASP A 79 -8.86 -5.22 11.98
N PHE A 80 -8.52 -4.51 10.90
CA PHE A 80 -8.83 -4.95 9.55
C PHE A 80 -8.00 -6.17 9.14
N LEU A 81 -6.68 -6.15 9.42
CA LEU A 81 -5.76 -7.22 9.05
C LEU A 81 -5.97 -8.49 9.87
N ALA A 82 -6.32 -8.38 11.16
CA ALA A 82 -6.58 -9.54 12.03
C ALA A 82 -7.76 -10.41 11.57
N LYS A 83 -8.69 -9.84 10.79
CA LYS A 83 -9.80 -10.56 10.15
C LYS A 83 -9.36 -11.41 8.95
N LYS A 84 -8.11 -11.29 8.51
CA LYS A 84 -7.59 -11.94 7.31
C LYS A 84 -6.65 -13.08 7.69
N ILE A 85 -6.73 -14.16 6.92
CA ILE A 85 -5.76 -15.25 6.93
C ILE A 85 -5.00 -15.20 5.62
N PHE A 86 -3.67 -15.20 5.71
CA PHE A 86 -2.80 -15.18 4.55
C PHE A 86 -2.09 -16.52 4.40
N THR A 87 -2.32 -17.21 3.29
CA THR A 87 -1.59 -18.45 2.98
C THR A 87 -0.30 -18.13 2.21
N ARG A 88 0.82 -18.74 2.61
CA ARG A 88 2.12 -18.60 1.93
C ARG A 88 2.78 -19.97 1.77
N LYS A 89 3.36 -20.21 0.59
CA LYS A 89 4.22 -21.37 0.36
C LYS A 89 5.61 -21.08 0.93
N VAL A 90 6.12 -22.01 1.72
CA VAL A 90 7.49 -21.97 2.24
C VAL A 90 8.46 -22.33 1.11
N SER A 91 9.52 -21.54 0.95
CA SER A 91 10.54 -21.76 -0.06
C SER A 91 11.36 -23.02 0.23
N SER A 92 12.19 -23.42 -0.75
CA SER A 92 13.16 -24.51 -0.58
C SER A 92 14.17 -24.28 0.54
N ALA A 93 14.43 -23.01 0.89
CA ALA A 93 15.30 -22.60 1.99
C ALA A 93 14.55 -22.48 3.35
N GLY A 94 13.29 -22.90 3.42
CA GLY A 94 12.51 -22.84 4.67
C GLY A 94 12.07 -21.43 5.05
N GLN A 95 11.84 -20.53 4.08
CA GLN A 95 11.48 -19.12 4.31
C GLN A 95 10.18 -18.74 3.59
N ILE A 96 9.50 -17.70 4.08
CA ILE A 96 8.41 -17.03 3.37
C ILE A 96 8.72 -15.55 3.18
N THR A 97 8.07 -14.93 2.19
CA THR A 97 8.02 -13.47 2.05
C THR A 97 6.59 -12.98 2.28
N HIS A 98 6.40 -12.09 3.24
CA HIS A 98 5.10 -11.53 3.60
C HIS A 98 5.26 -10.03 3.84
N PHE A 99 4.42 -9.21 3.20
CA PHE A 99 4.56 -7.74 3.18
C PHE A 99 5.99 -7.24 2.93
N GLY A 100 6.70 -7.85 1.98
CA GLY A 100 8.09 -7.49 1.66
C GLY A 100 9.14 -7.96 2.67
N GLN A 101 8.74 -8.56 3.80
CA GLN A 101 9.65 -9.10 4.82
C GLN A 101 9.87 -10.59 4.62
N LYS A 102 11.14 -11.01 4.76
CA LYS A 102 11.51 -12.43 4.79
C LYS A 102 11.40 -12.95 6.22
N MET A 103 10.76 -14.10 6.39
CA MET A 103 10.68 -14.80 7.66
C MET A 103 11.14 -16.24 7.48
N VAL A 104 12.05 -16.69 8.34
CA VAL A 104 12.45 -18.11 8.41
C VAL A 104 11.34 -18.89 9.08
N ILE A 105 10.82 -19.94 8.46
CA ILE A 105 9.81 -20.84 9.04
C ILE A 105 10.48 -22.12 9.56
N GLY A 106 11.47 -22.63 8.83
CA GLY A 106 12.20 -23.85 9.14
C GLY A 106 12.22 -24.81 7.95
N SER A 107 13.29 -25.59 7.82
CA SER A 107 13.49 -26.55 6.72
C SER A 107 12.46 -27.69 6.72
N HIS A 108 11.95 -28.07 7.89
CA HIS A 108 10.89 -29.08 8.03
C HIS A 108 9.61 -28.73 7.26
N TYR A 109 9.32 -27.43 7.12
CA TYR A 109 8.14 -26.93 6.40
C TYR A 109 8.42 -26.60 4.92
N LYS A 110 9.59 -26.98 4.39
CA LYS A 110 9.98 -26.72 3.00
C LYS A 110 8.86 -27.13 2.02
N GLU A 111 8.55 -26.24 1.09
CA GLU A 111 7.55 -26.43 0.02
C GLU A 111 6.11 -26.66 0.49
N GLN A 112 5.85 -26.62 1.81
CA GLN A 112 4.53 -26.70 2.40
C GLN A 112 3.89 -25.31 2.47
N TYR A 113 2.58 -25.27 2.73
CA TYR A 113 1.84 -24.04 2.96
C TYR A 113 1.69 -23.77 4.45
N VAL A 114 1.91 -22.51 4.83
CA VAL A 114 1.62 -21.98 6.17
C VAL A 114 0.58 -20.88 6.07
N GLN A 115 -0.15 -20.69 7.16
CA GLN A 115 -1.13 -19.61 7.32
C GLN A 115 -0.58 -18.57 8.31
N LEU A 116 -0.84 -17.30 8.01
CA LEU A 116 -0.49 -16.18 8.85
C LEU A 116 -1.74 -15.42 9.23
N GLN A 117 -1.89 -15.10 10.51
CA GLN A 117 -2.93 -14.23 11.04
C GLN A 117 -2.29 -13.19 11.96
N LEU A 118 -2.76 -11.94 11.89
CA LEU A 118 -2.23 -10.88 12.74
C LEU A 118 -2.87 -10.99 14.13
N ASP A 119 -2.04 -11.13 15.16
CA ASP A 119 -2.39 -10.75 16.53
C ASP A 119 -2.29 -9.23 16.62
N LYS A 120 -3.45 -8.57 16.72
CA LYS A 120 -3.56 -7.11 16.69
C LYS A 120 -3.12 -6.44 17.98
N ASP A 121 -3.11 -7.15 19.10
CA ASP A 121 -2.77 -6.60 20.40
C ASP A 121 -1.23 -6.63 20.57
N LYS A 122 -0.58 -7.66 20.03
CA LYS A 122 0.89 -7.79 20.02
C LYS A 122 1.55 -7.23 18.77
N VAL A 123 0.77 -7.01 17.69
CA VAL A 123 1.27 -6.63 16.36
C VAL A 123 2.30 -7.67 15.86
N GLU A 124 1.91 -8.95 15.94
CA GLU A 124 2.71 -10.09 15.51
C GLU A 124 1.93 -10.98 14.54
N TRP A 125 2.63 -11.62 13.61
CA TRP A 125 2.09 -12.68 12.79
C TRP A 125 2.14 -13.99 13.55
N MET A 126 0.98 -14.52 13.90
CA MET A 126 0.83 -15.91 14.32
C MET A 126 0.88 -16.80 13.08
N ILE A 127 1.83 -17.74 13.07
CA ILE A 127 2.07 -18.64 11.95
C ILE A 127 1.64 -20.06 12.32
N THR A 128 0.79 -20.66 11.49
CA THR A 128 0.30 -22.03 11.66
C THR A 128 0.57 -22.88 10.42
N ALA A 129 0.77 -24.18 10.62
CA ALA A 129 0.91 -25.19 9.57
C ALA A 129 -0.02 -26.36 9.91
N ASN A 130 -0.88 -26.77 8.98
CA ASN A 130 -1.87 -27.83 9.22
C ASN A 130 -2.67 -27.63 10.52
N HIS A 131 -3.14 -26.39 10.75
CA HIS A 131 -3.86 -25.97 11.95
C HIS A 131 -3.09 -26.06 13.27
N LYS A 132 -1.78 -26.36 13.23
CA LYS A 132 -0.90 -26.35 14.41
C LYS A 132 -0.08 -25.08 14.46
N TYR A 133 0.08 -24.55 15.66
CA TYR A 133 0.96 -23.43 15.92
C TYR A 133 2.42 -23.78 15.56
N VAL A 134 3.08 -22.88 14.84
CA VAL A 134 4.49 -22.98 14.51
C VAL A 134 5.29 -21.99 15.34
N LYS A 135 4.98 -20.69 15.19
CA LYS A 135 5.62 -19.60 15.92
C LYS A 135 4.90 -18.27 15.70
N ASN A 136 5.30 -17.26 16.47
CA ASN A 136 5.04 -15.86 16.17
C ASN A 136 6.23 -15.19 15.46
N ALA A 137 5.94 -14.14 14.71
CA ALA A 137 6.95 -13.25 14.13
C ALA A 137 6.50 -11.79 14.23
N PRO A 138 7.34 -10.86 14.73
CA PRO A 138 6.96 -9.45 14.83
C PRO A 138 6.57 -8.84 13.49
N ALA A 139 5.45 -8.12 13.44
CA ALA A 139 5.02 -7.38 12.25
C ALA A 139 5.63 -5.98 12.22
N VAL A 140 6.97 -5.88 12.30
CA VAL A 140 7.73 -4.61 12.39
C VAL A 140 7.37 -3.64 11.27
N ASN A 141 7.06 -4.17 10.09
CA ASN A 141 6.68 -3.38 8.93
C ASN A 141 5.30 -2.70 9.05
N LEU A 142 4.48 -3.11 10.03
CA LEU A 142 3.21 -2.51 10.40
C LEU A 142 3.34 -1.51 11.56
N SER A 143 4.56 -1.11 11.93
CA SER A 143 4.75 -0.04 12.92
C SER A 143 4.07 1.25 12.46
N HIS A 144 3.65 2.07 13.41
CA HIS A 144 2.99 3.34 13.15
C HIS A 144 3.81 4.23 12.18
N GLU A 145 5.11 4.35 12.44
CA GLU A 145 6.05 5.11 11.62
C GLU A 145 6.08 4.62 10.16
N ARG A 146 6.08 3.30 9.95
CA ARG A 146 6.16 2.70 8.61
C ARG A 146 4.86 2.83 7.83
N ILE A 147 3.73 2.79 8.52
CA ILE A 147 2.44 3.05 7.89
C ILE A 147 2.35 4.51 7.44
N LEU A 148 2.70 5.46 8.32
CA LEU A 148 2.67 6.89 7.99
C LEU A 148 3.66 7.29 6.89
N SER A 149 4.85 6.69 6.88
CA SER A 149 5.85 6.92 5.83
C SER A 149 5.59 6.14 4.54
N MET A 150 4.52 5.35 4.47
CA MET A 150 4.18 4.48 3.33
C MET A 150 5.29 3.47 2.97
N THR A 151 6.06 3.00 3.96
CA THR A 151 7.20 2.08 3.79
C THR A 151 6.91 0.64 4.24
N VAL A 152 5.64 0.29 4.43
CA VAL A 152 5.17 -1.06 4.88
C VAL A 152 5.74 -2.22 4.04
N PHE A 153 5.98 -2.00 2.75
CA PHE A 153 6.51 -3.02 1.83
C PHE A 153 8.01 -2.88 1.54
N SER A 154 8.65 -1.86 2.11
CA SER A 154 10.10 -1.66 1.97
C SER A 154 10.83 -2.75 2.75
N LYS A 155 11.91 -3.28 2.17
CA LYS A 155 12.79 -4.23 2.88
C LYS A 155 13.31 -3.57 4.15
N ASN A 156 13.34 -4.29 5.26
CA ASN A 156 14.02 -3.81 6.46
C ASN A 156 15.49 -3.51 6.11
N GLU A 157 15.94 -2.30 6.43
CA GLU A 157 17.37 -2.09 6.70
C GLU A 157 17.70 -3.01 7.87
N LYS A 158 18.75 -3.82 7.73
CA LYS A 158 19.08 -4.86 8.71
C LYS A 158 19.26 -4.18 10.07
N CYS A 159 18.48 -4.58 11.08
CA CYS A 159 18.94 -4.44 12.45
C CYS A 159 20.13 -5.38 12.60
N THR A 160 21.33 -4.80 12.63
CA THR A 160 22.56 -5.45 13.10
C THR A 160 22.38 -5.98 14.51
#